data_AF-A0A5N8UW91-F1
#
_entry.id   AF-A0A5N8UW91-F1
#
_cell.length_a   1.000
_cell.length_b   1.000
_cell.length_c   1.000
_cell.angle_alpha   90.00
_cell.angle_beta   90.00
_cell.angle_gamma   90.00
#
_symmetry.space_group_name_H-M   'P 1'
#
loop_
_entity.id
_entity.type
_entity.pdbx_description
1 polymer ?
#
loop_
_entity_poly.entity_id
_entity_poly.type
_entity_poly.pdbx_seq_one_letter_code
_entity_poly.pdbx_strand_id
1 'polypeptide(L)'
;MLSQQKADGELLELYGKMIAIVLLLALLGVLGFRYFGSVNNIAAQGLRIDHTRFLNVLGMIKAQWLAQGRPKEMRLDWDTGSVISVNNQVTELEEMNLVKMSSGGWPLPNKLDSAGCEQLWYRLLGLDTASQQVVSSLSQGGDVCSYVANNLDRLGYQLTTGRVIFLTNDKE
;
A
#
# COMPACT_ATOMS: atom_id res chain seq x y z
N MET A 1 65.62 -10.47 -26.66
CA MET A 1 64.73 -9.45 -27.29
C MET A 1 63.31 -9.97 -27.57
N LEU A 2 63.03 -11.28 -27.60
CA LEU A 2 61.68 -11.84 -27.84
C LEU A 2 60.74 -11.87 -26.61
N SER A 3 61.24 -11.85 -25.37
CA SER A 3 60.37 -11.89 -24.18
C SER A 3 59.68 -10.56 -23.87
N GLN A 4 60.27 -9.43 -24.30
CA GLN A 4 59.74 -8.09 -24.06
C GLN A 4 58.48 -7.82 -24.90
N GLN A 5 58.46 -8.23 -26.17
CA GLN A 5 57.26 -8.13 -27.02
C GLN A 5 56.11 -9.03 -26.55
N LYS A 6 56.39 -10.15 -25.88
CA LYS A 6 55.36 -11.04 -25.35
C LYS A 6 54.72 -10.48 -24.07
N ALA A 7 55.51 -9.84 -23.22
CA ALA A 7 55.02 -9.12 -22.04
C ALA A 7 54.17 -7.89 -22.42
N ASP A 8 54.58 -7.12 -23.44
CA ASP A 8 53.82 -5.95 -23.90
C ASP A 8 52.47 -6.32 -24.52
N GLY A 9 52.40 -7.43 -25.27
CA GLY A 9 51.14 -7.93 -25.84
C GLY A 9 50.16 -8.43 -24.77
N GLU A 10 50.66 -9.09 -23.73
CA GLU A 10 49.86 -9.61 -22.61
C GLU A 10 49.35 -8.48 -21.69
N LEU A 11 50.17 -7.44 -21.50
CA LEU A 11 49.79 -6.19 -20.80
C LEU A 11 48.68 -5.42 -21.55
N LEU A 12 48.76 -5.34 -22.89
CA LEU A 12 47.74 -4.69 -23.72
C LEU A 12 46.40 -5.44 -23.70
N GLU A 13 46.41 -6.77 -23.68
CA GLU A 13 45.19 -7.57 -23.62
C GLU A 13 44.48 -7.45 -22.26
N LEU A 14 45.25 -7.43 -21.16
CA LEU A 14 44.74 -7.23 -19.80
C LEU A 14 44.13 -5.82 -19.63
N TYR A 15 44.78 -4.78 -20.18
CA TYR A 15 44.25 -3.41 -20.14
C TYR A 15 42.93 -3.28 -20.91
N GLY A 16 42.82 -3.92 -22.08
CA GLY A 16 41.59 -3.95 -22.86
C GLY A 16 40.42 -4.60 -22.10
N LYS A 17 40.67 -5.74 -21.43
CA LYS A 17 39.66 -6.42 -20.59
C LYS A 17 39.22 -5.56 -19.39
N MET A 18 40.15 -4.87 -18.74
CA MET A 18 39.84 -3.94 -17.63
C MET A 18 38.93 -2.79 -18.08
N ILE A 19 39.22 -2.16 -19.22
CA ILE A 19 38.39 -1.07 -19.75
C ILE A 19 36.98 -1.57 -20.11
N ALA A 20 36.86 -2.76 -20.70
CA ALA A 20 35.58 -3.36 -21.04
C ALA A 20 34.71 -3.63 -19.79
N ILE A 21 35.32 -4.14 -18.70
CA ILE A 21 34.62 -4.39 -17.43
C ILE A 21 34.16 -3.07 -16.80
N VAL A 22 35.00 -2.04 -16.81
CA VAL A 22 34.64 -0.72 -16.28
C VAL A 22 33.49 -0.10 -17.08
N LEU A 23 33.51 -0.20 -18.40
CA LEU A 23 32.42 0.27 -19.25
C LEU A 23 31.12 -0.49 -18.99
N LEU A 24 31.18 -1.82 -18.83
CA LEU A 24 30.02 -2.64 -18.48
C LEU A 24 29.44 -2.23 -17.13
N LEU A 25 30.28 -2.05 -16.11
CA LEU A 25 29.87 -1.60 -14.77
C LEU A 25 29.26 -0.20 -14.80
N ALA A 26 29.83 0.72 -15.57
CA ALA A 26 29.28 2.06 -15.73
C ALA A 26 27.89 2.01 -16.38
N LEU A 27 27.72 1.17 -17.41
CA LEU A 27 26.45 1.00 -18.12
C LEU A 27 25.37 0.39 -17.21
N LEU A 28 25.73 -0.64 -16.44
CA LEU A 28 24.86 -1.22 -15.42
C LEU A 28 24.54 -0.23 -14.29
N GLY A 29 25.52 0.59 -13.88
CA GLY A 29 25.33 1.62 -12.85
C GLY A 29 24.34 2.69 -13.28
N VAL A 30 24.46 3.20 -14.52
CA VAL A 30 23.53 4.19 -15.08
C VAL A 30 22.12 3.60 -15.22
N LEU A 31 22.01 2.37 -15.73
CA LEU A 31 20.72 1.68 -15.84
C LEU A 31 20.09 1.44 -14.46
N GLY A 32 20.88 1.00 -13.49
CA GLY A 32 20.45 0.80 -12.11
C GLY A 32 19.92 2.08 -11.50
N PHE A 33 20.71 3.16 -11.51
CA PHE A 33 20.30 4.46 -10.96
C PHE A 33 19.01 4.99 -11.62
N ARG A 34 18.90 4.87 -12.95
CA ARG A 34 17.71 5.33 -13.66
C ARG A 34 16.48 4.47 -13.34
N TYR A 35 16.66 3.15 -13.19
CA TYR A 35 15.59 2.24 -12.86
C TYR A 35 15.06 2.47 -11.44
N PHE A 36 15.94 2.61 -10.45
CA PHE A 36 15.55 2.92 -9.06
C PHE A 36 14.80 4.26 -8.95
N GLY A 37 15.18 5.28 -9.73
CA GLY A 37 14.43 6.55 -9.80
C GLY A 37 13.01 6.39 -10.35
N SER A 38 12.76 5.44 -11.26
CA SER A 38 11.44 5.17 -11.83
C SER A 38 10.53 4.34 -10.90
N VAL A 39 11.10 3.50 -10.03
CA VAL A 39 10.33 2.64 -9.10
C VAL A 39 9.58 3.48 -8.05
N ASN A 40 10.09 4.66 -7.69
CA ASN A 40 9.37 5.58 -6.79
C ASN A 40 8.02 6.09 -7.36
N ASN A 41 7.82 6.04 -8.68
CA ASN A 41 6.53 6.37 -9.31
C ASN A 41 5.49 5.24 -9.20
N ILE A 42 5.88 4.04 -8.78
CA ILE A 42 4.97 2.90 -8.60
C ILE A 42 4.18 3.04 -7.29
N ALA A 43 4.77 3.65 -6.26
CA ALA A 43 4.07 3.94 -5.00
C ALA A 43 2.87 4.89 -5.19
N ALA A 44 3.00 5.88 -6.08
CA ALA A 44 1.91 6.81 -6.43
C ALA A 44 0.73 6.12 -7.14
N GLN A 45 0.99 5.03 -7.86
CA GLN A 45 -0.06 4.22 -8.46
C GLN A 45 -0.78 3.34 -7.42
N GLY A 46 -0.08 2.91 -6.37
CA GLY A 46 -0.64 2.09 -5.29
C GLY A 46 -1.84 2.73 -4.60
N LEU A 47 -1.71 3.97 -4.13
CA LEU A 47 -2.81 4.64 -3.40
C LEU A 47 -4.03 4.94 -4.29
N ARG A 48 -3.83 5.12 -5.60
CA ARG A 48 -4.93 5.27 -6.59
C ARG A 48 -5.70 3.96 -6.80
N ILE A 49 -4.99 2.84 -6.83
CA ILE A 49 -5.59 1.51 -6.92
C ILE A 49 -6.38 1.24 -5.64
N ASP A 50 -5.78 1.54 -4.49
CA ASP A 50 -6.43 1.39 -3.18
C ASP A 50 -7.68 2.28 -3.07
N HIS A 51 -7.65 3.51 -3.59
CA HIS A 51 -8.83 4.37 -3.68
C HIS A 51 -10.02 3.71 -4.39
N THR A 52 -9.76 3.11 -5.56
CA THR A 52 -10.82 2.45 -6.34
C THR A 52 -11.34 1.21 -5.61
N ARG A 53 -10.43 0.43 -5.01
CA ARG A 53 -10.80 -0.74 -4.22
C ARG A 53 -11.63 -0.35 -2.99
N PHE A 54 -11.25 0.72 -2.31
CA PHE A 54 -11.96 1.26 -1.15
C PHE A 54 -13.40 1.62 -1.52
N LEU A 55 -13.60 2.35 -2.62
CA LEU A 55 -14.94 2.71 -3.10
C LEU A 55 -15.80 1.47 -3.41
N ASN A 56 -15.22 0.47 -4.07
CA ASN A 56 -15.93 -0.78 -4.40
C ASN A 56 -16.34 -1.55 -3.15
N VAL A 57 -15.42 -1.71 -2.18
CA VAL A 57 -15.70 -2.39 -0.92
C VAL A 57 -16.77 -1.63 -0.13
N LEU A 58 -16.65 -0.31 0.00
CA LEU A 58 -17.68 0.51 0.66
C LEU A 58 -19.05 0.37 0.00
N GLY A 59 -19.11 0.34 -1.34
CA GLY A 59 -20.35 0.14 -2.07
C GLY A 59 -21.00 -1.21 -1.75
N MET A 60 -20.19 -2.27 -1.69
CA MET A 60 -20.64 -3.61 -1.30
C MET A 60 -21.16 -3.65 0.14
N ILE A 61 -20.39 -3.10 1.10
CA ILE A 61 -20.77 -3.04 2.51
C ILE A 61 -22.09 -2.29 2.68
N LYS A 62 -22.24 -1.15 2.00
CA LYS A 62 -23.49 -0.37 2.05
C LYS A 62 -24.68 -1.14 1.49
N ALA A 63 -24.50 -1.87 0.39
CA ALA A 63 -25.56 -2.71 -0.17
C ALA A 63 -25.98 -3.81 0.80
N GLN A 64 -25.01 -4.49 1.43
CA GLN A 64 -25.28 -5.54 2.42
C GLN A 64 -25.94 -4.96 3.69
N TRP A 65 -25.51 -3.78 4.15
CA TRP A 65 -26.13 -3.08 5.28
C TRP A 65 -27.59 -2.72 5.01
N LEU A 66 -27.90 -2.27 3.79
CA LEU A 66 -29.27 -2.01 3.35
C LEU A 66 -30.09 -3.30 3.30
N ALA A 67 -29.53 -4.40 2.78
CA ALA A 67 -30.19 -5.69 2.69
C ALA A 67 -30.50 -6.31 4.08
N GLN A 68 -29.64 -6.07 5.07
CA GLN A 68 -29.81 -6.56 6.45
C GLN A 68 -30.70 -5.67 7.33
N GLY A 69 -31.33 -4.62 6.77
CA GLY A 69 -32.26 -3.78 7.54
C GLY A 69 -31.56 -2.74 8.43
N ARG A 70 -30.37 -2.28 8.02
CA ARG A 70 -29.63 -1.17 8.66
C ARG A 70 -29.17 -1.44 10.10
N PRO A 71 -28.46 -2.56 10.35
CA PRO A 71 -27.99 -2.87 11.69
C PRO A 71 -26.92 -1.87 12.16
N LYS A 72 -26.78 -1.72 13.49
CA LYS A 72 -25.75 -0.87 14.11
C LYS A 72 -24.35 -1.50 14.04
N GLU A 73 -24.30 -2.82 13.97
CA GLU A 73 -23.07 -3.61 13.87
C GLU A 73 -23.30 -4.68 12.81
N MET A 74 -22.25 -4.97 12.05
CA MET A 74 -22.36 -5.81 10.87
C MET A 74 -21.10 -6.64 10.69
N ARG A 75 -21.27 -7.91 10.33
CA ARG A 75 -20.16 -8.78 9.94
C ARG A 75 -19.77 -8.49 8.50
N LEU A 76 -18.48 -8.21 8.29
CA LEU A 76 -17.90 -8.02 6.97
C LEU A 76 -17.51 -9.40 6.41
N ASP A 77 -18.36 -9.99 5.58
CA ASP A 77 -18.17 -11.35 5.05
C ASP A 77 -17.38 -11.39 3.72
N TRP A 78 -16.69 -10.31 3.35
CA TRP A 78 -16.03 -10.19 2.04
C TRP A 78 -14.67 -10.94 1.98
N ASP A 79 -14.04 -11.20 3.12
CA ASP A 79 -12.85 -12.07 3.21
C ASP A 79 -13.25 -13.50 3.58
N THR A 80 -13.73 -14.24 2.57
CA THR A 80 -13.74 -15.71 2.62
C THR A 80 -12.46 -16.31 1.99
N GLY A 81 -11.46 -15.47 1.75
CA GLY A 81 -10.28 -15.78 0.92
C GLY A 81 -9.00 -16.11 1.67
N SER A 82 -8.87 -15.78 2.96
CA SER A 82 -7.74 -16.27 3.76
C SER A 82 -8.16 -16.51 5.20
N VAL A 83 -8.31 -17.78 5.60
CA VAL A 83 -7.48 -18.46 6.60
C VAL A 83 -7.99 -19.91 6.61
N ILE A 84 -7.19 -20.83 6.05
CA ILE A 84 -7.26 -22.24 6.42
C ILE A 84 -6.92 -22.27 7.92
N SER A 85 -7.94 -22.25 8.78
CA SER A 85 -7.78 -22.35 10.23
C SER A 85 -7.42 -23.78 10.58
N VAL A 86 -6.13 -24.09 10.53
CA VAL A 86 -5.56 -25.19 11.30
C VAL A 86 -5.46 -24.69 12.75
N ASN A 87 -6.33 -25.23 13.61
CA ASN A 87 -6.34 -25.14 15.08
C ASN A 87 -7.10 -23.95 15.73
N ASN A 88 -8.31 -24.24 16.23
CA ASN A 88 -8.93 -23.76 17.48
C ASN A 88 -8.81 -22.29 17.95
N GLN A 89 -8.66 -21.29 17.07
CA GLN A 89 -8.74 -19.86 17.43
C GLN A 89 -9.95 -19.15 16.82
N VAL A 90 -11.11 -19.79 16.85
CA VAL A 90 -12.34 -19.28 16.22
C VAL A 90 -12.82 -17.96 16.84
N THR A 91 -12.55 -17.69 18.12
CA THR A 91 -13.17 -16.57 18.85
C THR A 91 -12.55 -15.19 18.56
N GLU A 92 -11.24 -15.07 18.32
CA GLU A 92 -10.60 -13.76 18.02
C GLU A 92 -10.86 -13.29 16.58
N LEU A 93 -11.03 -14.23 15.65
CA LEU A 93 -11.33 -13.94 14.24
C LEU A 93 -12.75 -13.37 14.05
N GLU A 94 -13.71 -13.75 14.91
CA GLU A 94 -15.08 -13.24 14.82
C GLU A 94 -15.21 -11.76 15.22
N GLU A 95 -14.45 -11.30 16.21
CA GLU A 95 -14.42 -9.88 16.61
C GLU A 95 -13.69 -8.99 15.59
N MET A 96 -12.74 -9.55 14.84
CA MET A 96 -12.07 -8.82 13.76
C MET A 96 -13.00 -8.49 12.60
N ASN A 97 -13.99 -9.34 12.33
CA ASN A 97 -14.93 -9.18 11.23
C ASN A 97 -16.20 -8.41 11.60
N LEU A 98 -16.43 -8.15 12.89
CA LEU A 98 -17.53 -7.31 13.35
C LEU A 98 -17.15 -5.82 13.28
N VAL A 99 -17.93 -5.03 12.54
CA VAL A 99 -17.70 -3.60 12.35
C VAL A 99 -18.91 -2.80 12.77
N LYS A 100 -18.66 -1.71 13.52
CA LYS A 100 -19.68 -0.72 13.88
C LYS A 100 -20.02 0.12 12.67
N MET A 101 -21.30 0.41 12.49
CA MET A 101 -21.81 1.16 11.35
C MET A 101 -22.28 2.54 11.80
N SER A 102 -21.99 3.56 11.00
CA SER A 102 -22.56 4.88 11.16
C SER A 102 -24.06 4.86 10.85
N SER A 103 -24.77 5.92 11.22
CA SER A 103 -26.19 6.09 10.86
C SER A 103 -26.42 6.10 9.34
N GLY A 104 -25.39 6.47 8.57
CA GLY A 104 -25.38 6.44 7.10
C GLY A 104 -25.06 5.08 6.49
N GLY A 105 -24.76 4.06 7.31
CA GLY A 105 -24.41 2.73 6.85
C GLY A 105 -22.95 2.58 6.43
N TRP A 106 -22.05 3.32 7.05
CA TRP A 106 -20.62 3.32 6.73
C TRP A 106 -19.80 2.72 7.87
N PRO A 107 -18.77 1.93 7.57
CA PRO A 107 -17.95 1.30 8.59
C PRO A 107 -17.16 2.33 9.41
N LEU A 108 -17.17 2.14 10.72
CA LEU A 108 -16.52 2.98 11.71
C LEU A 108 -15.31 2.26 12.34
N PRO A 109 -14.26 3.00 12.72
CA PRO A 109 -13.16 2.43 13.48
C PRO A 109 -13.62 2.11 14.91
N ASN A 110 -13.02 1.09 15.53
CA ASN A 110 -13.35 0.71 16.91
C ASN A 110 -12.89 1.76 17.94
N LYS A 111 -11.82 2.48 17.61
CA LYS A 111 -11.23 3.57 18.38
C LYS A 111 -11.15 4.81 17.50
N LEU A 112 -11.44 5.97 18.08
CA LEU A 112 -11.29 7.25 17.39
C LEU A 112 -9.86 7.77 17.56
N ASP A 113 -8.90 7.02 17.03
CA ASP A 113 -7.48 7.36 16.99
C ASP A 113 -6.83 6.86 15.68
N SER A 114 -5.54 7.16 15.49
CA SER A 114 -4.79 6.69 14.32
C SER A 114 -4.78 5.16 14.19
N ALA A 115 -4.66 4.46 15.32
CA ALA A 115 -4.67 3.00 15.35
C ALA A 115 -6.03 2.42 14.91
N GLY A 116 -7.14 3.07 15.26
CA GLY A 116 -8.48 2.70 14.80
C GLY A 116 -8.66 2.90 13.31
N CYS A 117 -8.12 3.99 12.74
CA CYS A 117 -8.12 4.20 11.29
C CYS A 117 -7.27 3.14 10.56
N GLU A 118 -6.12 2.76 11.11
CA GLU A 118 -5.29 1.66 10.57
C GLU A 118 -6.04 0.32 10.59
N GLN A 119 -6.68 -0.02 11.72
CA GLN A 119 -7.51 -1.22 11.83
C GLN A 119 -8.65 -1.23 10.81
N LEU A 120 -9.29 -0.08 10.60
CA LEU A 120 -10.34 0.07 9.62
C LEU A 120 -9.80 -0.14 8.19
N TRP A 121 -8.63 0.43 7.86
CA TRP A 121 -7.98 0.19 6.57
C TRP A 121 -7.73 -1.29 6.32
N TYR A 122 -7.14 -1.97 7.29
CA TYR A 122 -6.89 -3.41 7.22
C TYR A 122 -8.17 -4.20 7.02
N ARG A 123 -9.25 -3.89 7.76
CA ARG A 123 -10.56 -4.56 7.64
C ARG A 123 -11.29 -4.31 6.32
N LEU A 124 -10.92 -3.28 5.56
CA LEU A 124 -11.55 -2.94 4.28
C LEU A 124 -10.73 -3.37 3.07
N LEU A 125 -9.40 -3.37 3.18
CA LEU A 125 -8.49 -3.68 2.08
C LEU A 125 -7.69 -4.97 2.29
N GLY A 126 -7.68 -5.54 3.49
CA GLY A 126 -6.92 -6.76 3.82
C GLY A 126 -5.40 -6.57 3.75
N LEU A 127 -4.94 -5.32 3.75
CA LEU A 127 -3.53 -4.94 3.63
C LEU A 127 -3.16 -4.07 4.83
N ASP A 128 -1.97 -4.28 5.37
CA ASP A 128 -1.43 -3.46 6.46
C ASP A 128 -0.86 -2.14 5.90
N THR A 129 -1.14 -1.02 6.58
CA THR A 129 -0.67 0.30 6.19
C THR A 129 0.87 0.39 6.21
N ALA A 130 1.53 -0.30 7.15
CA ALA A 130 2.98 -0.34 7.22
C ALA A 130 3.61 -1.04 6.00
N SER A 131 2.96 -2.10 5.49
CA SER A 131 3.41 -2.81 4.29
C SER A 131 3.31 -1.95 3.02
N GLN A 132 2.40 -0.98 3.02
CA GLN A 132 2.16 -0.06 1.91
C GLN A 132 2.88 1.29 2.09
N GLN A 133 3.65 1.45 3.16
CA GLN A 133 4.31 2.71 3.53
C GLN A 133 3.30 3.89 3.61
N VAL A 134 2.13 3.60 4.16
CA VAL A 134 1.03 4.55 4.38
C VAL A 134 0.93 4.85 5.86
N VAL A 135 0.81 6.13 6.22
CA VAL A 135 0.58 6.57 7.60
C VAL A 135 -0.89 6.92 7.79
N SER A 136 -1.53 6.26 8.75
CA SER A 136 -2.89 6.56 9.17
C SER A 136 -2.92 7.68 10.22
N SER A 137 -3.95 8.52 10.17
CA SER A 137 -4.21 9.56 11.16
C SER A 137 -5.69 9.90 11.20
N LEU A 138 -6.19 10.30 12.36
CA LEU A 138 -7.53 10.84 12.50
C LEU A 138 -7.49 12.37 12.48
N SER A 139 -8.44 13.00 11.78
CA SER A 139 -8.57 14.45 11.79
C SER A 139 -8.92 14.97 13.18
N GLN A 140 -8.59 16.24 13.49
CA GLN A 140 -8.89 16.84 14.79
C GLN A 140 -10.39 16.84 15.14
N GLY A 141 -11.26 16.81 14.12
CA GLY A 141 -12.71 16.71 14.30
C GLY A 141 -13.22 15.27 14.50
N GLY A 142 -12.37 14.26 14.42
CA GLY A 142 -12.71 12.85 14.65
C GLY A 142 -13.59 12.20 13.59
N ASP A 143 -13.91 12.91 12.49
CA ASP A 143 -14.85 12.45 11.45
C ASP A 143 -14.15 11.95 10.18
N VAL A 144 -12.83 12.11 10.06
CA VAL A 144 -12.09 11.73 8.84
C VAL A 144 -10.85 10.92 9.20
N CYS A 145 -10.77 9.69 8.68
CA CYS A 145 -9.53 8.92 8.64
C CYS A 145 -8.72 9.33 7.41
N SER A 146 -7.50 9.79 7.62
CA SER A 146 -6.56 10.20 6.58
C SER A 146 -5.43 9.19 6.48
N TYR A 147 -5.17 8.75 5.25
CA TYR A 147 -4.11 7.82 4.89
C TYR A 147 -3.15 8.54 3.94
N VAL A 148 -1.90 8.71 4.35
CA VAL A 148 -0.90 9.48 3.61
C VAL A 148 0.22 8.54 3.17
N ALA A 149 0.46 8.45 1.87
CA ALA A 149 1.58 7.69 1.32
C ALA A 149 2.89 8.49 1.35
N ASN A 150 4.02 7.81 1.12
CA ASN A 150 5.36 8.42 1.11
C ASN A 150 5.54 9.57 0.09
N ASN A 151 4.78 9.54 -1.01
CA ASN A 151 4.78 10.62 -2.00
C ASN A 151 3.90 11.83 -1.62
N LEU A 152 3.33 11.80 -0.41
CA LEU A 152 2.39 12.77 0.16
C LEU A 152 1.00 12.78 -0.49
N ASP A 153 0.69 11.79 -1.35
CA ASP A 153 -0.68 11.56 -1.76
C ASP A 153 -1.51 11.18 -0.53
N ARG A 154 -2.76 11.68 -0.49
CA ARG A 154 -3.65 11.50 0.65
C ARG A 154 -4.97 10.91 0.20
N LEU A 155 -5.41 9.89 0.91
CA LEU A 155 -6.76 9.35 0.87
C LEU A 155 -7.47 9.70 2.17
N GLY A 156 -8.56 10.47 2.09
CA GLY A 156 -9.42 10.80 3.21
C GLY A 156 -10.72 10.02 3.13
N TYR A 157 -11.10 9.34 4.21
CA TYR A 157 -12.38 8.65 4.36
C TYR A 157 -13.21 9.32 5.45
N GLN A 158 -14.38 9.83 5.08
CA GLN A 158 -15.30 10.48 6.01
C GLN A 158 -16.25 9.45 6.64
N LEU A 159 -16.21 9.33 7.97
CA LEU A 159 -16.89 8.29 8.75
C LEU A 159 -18.42 8.41 8.71
N THR A 160 -18.93 9.64 8.63
CA THR A 160 -20.38 9.92 8.61
C THR A 160 -21.02 9.78 7.23
N THR A 161 -20.32 10.21 6.17
CA THR A 161 -20.88 10.29 4.80
C THR A 161 -20.42 9.16 3.89
N GLY A 162 -19.38 8.42 4.29
CA GLY A 162 -18.72 7.40 3.46
C GLY A 162 -17.94 7.98 2.28
N ARG A 163 -17.78 9.31 2.23
CA ARG A 163 -17.07 9.98 1.15
C ARG A 163 -15.59 9.61 1.22
N VAL A 164 -15.05 9.15 0.10
CA VAL A 164 -13.61 8.96 -0.08
C VAL A 164 -13.10 10.10 -0.97
N ILE A 165 -12.04 10.78 -0.51
CA ILE A 165 -11.41 11.90 -1.19
C ILE A 165 -9.97 11.51 -1.44
N PHE A 166 -9.54 11.54 -2.69
CA PHE A 166 -8.15 11.30 -3.08
C PHE A 166 -7.52 12.63 -3.53
N LEU A 167 -6.39 12.98 -2.94
CA LEU A 167 -5.60 14.17 -3.25
C LEU A 167 -4.20 13.72 -3.68
N THR A 168 -3.78 14.13 -4.87
CA THR A 168 -2.39 13.95 -5.31
C THR A 168 -1.53 15.12 -4.90
N ASN A 169 -0.27 14.87 -4.59
CA ASN A 169 0.73 15.90 -4.34
C ASN A 169 1.43 16.34 -5.64
N ASP A 170 0.68 16.40 -6.74
CA ASP A 170 1.20 16.92 -8.01
C ASP A 170 1.36 18.44 -7.82
N LYS A 171 2.59 18.88 -7.54
CA LYS A 171 2.94 20.30 -7.65
C LYS A 171 2.82 20.66 -9.13
N GLU A 172 1.83 21.48 -9.47
CA GLU A 172 1.86 22.28 -10.71
C GLU A 172 3.07 23.23 -10.71
#